data_AF-A0A1G2C9Z8-F1
#
_entry.id   AF-A0A1G2C9Z8-F1
#
_cell.length_a   1.000
_cell.length_b   1.000
_cell.length_c   1.000
_cell.angle_alpha   90.00
_cell.angle_beta   90.00
_cell.angle_gamma   90.00
#
_symmetry.space_group_name_H-M   'P 1'
#
loop_
_entity.id
_entity.type
_entity.pdbx_description
1 polymer ?
#
loop_
_entity_poly.entity_id
_entity_poly.type
_entity_poly.pdbx_seq_one_letter_code
_entity_poly.pdbx_strand_id
1 'polypeptide(L)'
;MTLIQPNKHSHLLNALIIFLSVTVTAAVISLIFLYNQTVSFTRGASALREDTVQLLAQNSELKSATFALLDPYHLSNLAVSQGMGPSAAPRYVSIPTWVAASHF
;
A
#
# COMPACT_ATOMS: atom_id res chain seq x y z
N MET A 1 50.81 9.44 70.46
CA MET A 1 50.72 9.16 69.01
C MET A 1 49.28 8.94 68.65
N THR A 2 48.66 9.86 67.91
CA THR A 2 47.29 9.71 67.41
C THR A 2 47.31 8.97 66.09
N LEU A 3 46.75 7.76 66.10
CA LEU A 3 46.62 6.90 64.92
C LEU A 3 45.49 7.45 64.04
N ILE A 4 45.82 8.04 62.90
CA ILE A 4 44.83 8.46 61.90
C ILE A 4 44.31 7.19 61.23
N GLN A 5 43.07 6.82 61.51
CA GLN A 5 42.46 5.62 60.96
C GLN A 5 42.05 5.86 59.49
N PRO A 6 42.46 5.01 58.54
CA PRO A 6 42.15 5.22 57.13
C PRO A 6 40.65 5.03 56.87
N ASN A 7 40.03 6.00 56.20
CA ASN A 7 38.61 6.02 55.91
C ASN A 7 38.24 4.94 54.86
N LYS A 8 37.74 3.80 55.35
CA LYS A 8 37.36 2.63 54.53
C LYS A 8 36.13 2.88 53.63
N HIS A 9 35.39 3.97 53.82
CA HIS A 9 34.20 4.28 53.01
C HIS A 9 34.50 4.85 51.62
N SER A 10 35.74 5.21 51.31
CA SER A 10 36.12 5.78 50.01
C SER A 10 35.92 4.82 48.83
N HIS A 11 36.06 3.51 49.03
CA HIS A 11 35.91 2.51 47.95
C HIS A 11 34.46 2.36 47.47
N LEU A 12 33.49 2.36 48.39
CA LEU A 12 32.07 2.29 48.05
C LEU A 12 31.62 3.54 47.28
N LEU A 13 32.08 4.71 47.73
CA LEU A 13 31.74 5.99 47.09
C LEU A 13 32.31 6.07 45.67
N ASN A 14 33.56 5.65 45.47
CA ASN A 14 34.17 5.56 44.15
C ASN A 14 33.44 4.57 43.22
N ALA A 15 33.06 3.39 43.73
CA ALA A 15 32.30 2.42 42.94
C ALA A 15 30.94 2.99 42.49
N LEU A 16 30.28 3.73 43.37
CA LEU A 16 28.98 4.35 43.09
C LEU A 16 29.11 5.49 42.06
N ILE A 17 30.17 6.30 42.13
CA ILE A 17 30.47 7.33 41.13
C ILE A 17 30.76 6.70 39.75
N ILE A 18 31.55 5.62 39.71
CA ILE A 18 31.84 4.92 38.45
C ILE A 18 30.56 4.35 37.85
N PHE A 19 29.73 3.69 38.66
CA PHE A 19 28.46 3.14 38.22
C PHE A 19 27.52 4.23 37.67
N LEU A 20 27.41 5.36 38.38
CA LEU A 20 26.62 6.51 37.93
C LEU A 20 27.14 7.04 36.58
N SER A 21 28.46 7.21 36.45
CA SER A 21 29.10 7.68 35.22
C SER A 21 28.80 6.76 34.03
N VAL A 22 28.91 5.45 34.21
CA VAL A 22 28.60 4.46 33.17
C VAL A 22 27.13 4.53 32.79
N THR A 23 26.24 4.62 33.79
CA THR A 23 24.79 4.67 33.56
C THR A 23 24.38 5.92 32.78
N VAL A 24 24.93 7.08 33.14
CA VAL A 24 24.70 8.34 32.42
C VAL A 24 25.20 8.25 30.98
N THR A 25 26.39 7.69 30.77
CA THR A 25 26.95 7.53 29.43
C THR A 25 26.09 6.60 28.57
N ALA A 26 25.65 5.47 29.13
CA ALA A 26 24.76 4.53 28.46
C ALA A 26 23.39 5.17 28.14
N ALA A 27 22.85 5.99 29.05
CA ALA A 27 21.60 6.71 28.83
C ALA A 27 21.72 7.69 27.65
N VAL A 28 22.82 8.45 27.56
CA VAL A 28 23.06 9.39 26.45
C VAL A 28 23.14 8.65 25.12
N ILE A 29 23.90 7.56 25.04
CA ILE A 29 24.01 6.74 23.83
C ILE A 29 22.64 6.17 23.43
N SER A 30 21.87 5.68 24.40
CA SER A 30 20.53 5.13 24.15
C SER A 30 19.58 6.19 23.60
N LEU A 31 19.67 7.42 24.10
CA LEU A 31 18.83 8.54 23.66
C LEU A 31 19.13 8.94 22.21
N ILE A 32 20.41 8.97 21.82
CA ILE A 32 20.83 9.19 20.43
C ILE A 32 20.25 8.09 19.52
N PHE A 33 20.35 6.83 19.95
CA PHE A 33 19.84 5.71 19.16
C PHE A 33 18.31 5.76 19.01
N LEU A 34 17.59 6.07 20.09
CA LEU A 34 16.14 6.21 20.09
C LEU A 34 15.68 7.36 19.19
N TYR A 35 16.37 8.50 19.23
CA TYR A 35 16.09 9.63 18.35
C TYR A 35 16.23 9.23 16.88
N ASN A 36 17.34 8.59 16.51
CA ASN A 36 17.58 8.15 15.14
C ASN A 36 16.54 7.12 14.66
N GLN A 37 16.18 6.15 15.52
CA GLN A 37 15.11 5.20 15.19
C GLN A 37 13.76 5.90 14.99
N THR A 38 13.41 6.85 15.85
CA THR A 38 12.13 7.57 15.77
C THR A 38 12.04 8.39 14.49
N VAL A 39 13.11 9.10 14.13
CA VAL A 39 13.18 9.88 12.88
C VAL A 39 13.10 8.94 11.66
N SER A 40 13.84 7.83 11.67
CA SER A 40 13.81 6.85 10.58
C SER A 40 12.41 6.24 10.42
N PHE A 41 11.77 5.85 11.52
CA PHE A 41 10.41 5.30 11.52
C PHE A 41 9.40 6.30 10.97
N THR A 42 9.49 7.56 11.38
CA THR A 42 8.57 8.61 10.90
C THR A 42 8.70 8.84 9.39
N ARG A 43 9.94 8.84 8.87
CA ARG A 43 10.18 8.94 7.42
C ARG A 43 9.67 7.71 6.68
N GLY A 44 9.92 6.51 7.19
CA GLY A 44 9.41 5.26 6.61
C GLY A 44 7.89 5.19 6.59
N ALA A 45 7.23 5.60 7.68
CA ALA A 45 5.77 5.67 7.77
C ALA A 45 5.18 6.69 6.78
N SER A 46 5.86 7.83 6.57
CA SER A 46 5.44 8.84 5.60
C SER A 46 5.56 8.32 4.17
N ALA A 47 6.68 7.66 3.83
CA ALA A 47 6.89 7.04 2.52
C ALA A 47 5.85 5.94 2.24
N LEU A 48 5.60 5.05 3.21
CA LEU A 48 4.56 4.03 3.08
C LEU A 48 3.17 4.63 2.84
N ARG A 49 2.86 5.75 3.50
CA ARG A 49 1.60 6.45 3.29
C ARG A 49 1.51 7.01 1.87
N GLU A 50 2.58 7.64 1.39
CA GLU A 50 2.63 8.16 0.02
C GLU A 50 2.46 7.05 -1.02
N ASP A 51 3.17 5.93 -0.85
CA ASP A 51 3.05 4.75 -1.70
C ASP A 51 1.61 4.20 -1.72
N THR A 52 0.95 4.12 -0.56
CA THR A 52 -0.46 3.66 -0.50
C THR A 52 -1.41 4.61 -1.23
N VAL A 53 -1.20 5.93 -1.14
CA VAL A 53 -2.02 6.90 -1.87
C VAL A 53 -1.80 6.77 -3.37
N GLN A 54 -0.56 6.59 -3.81
CA GLN A 54 -0.23 6.40 -5.22
C GLN A 54 -0.84 5.10 -5.77
N LEU A 55 -0.76 4.01 -5.01
CA LEU A 55 -1.38 2.73 -5.38
C LEU A 55 -2.90 2.83 -5.48
N LEU A 56 -3.56 3.56 -4.57
CA LEU A 56 -5.00 3.82 -4.65
C LEU A 56 -5.37 4.64 -5.89
N ALA A 57 -4.57 5.66 -6.23
CA ALA A 57 -4.77 6.45 -7.43
C ALA A 57 -4.62 5.59 -8.70
N GLN A 58 -3.55 4.79 -8.79
CA GLN A 58 -3.33 3.86 -9.91
C GLN A 58 -4.46 2.82 -10.01
N ASN A 59 -4.95 2.30 -8.88
CA ASN A 59 -6.07 1.38 -8.87
C ASN A 59 -7.35 2.03 -9.42
N SER A 60 -7.64 3.27 -9.00
CA SER A 60 -8.79 4.04 -9.50
C SER A 60 -8.68 4.31 -11.01
N GLU A 61 -7.47 4.62 -11.49
CA GLU A 61 -7.21 4.84 -12.91
C GLU A 61 -7.40 3.55 -13.73
N LEU A 62 -6.83 2.44 -13.27
CA LEU A 62 -7.00 1.12 -13.89
C LEU A 62 -8.48 0.71 -13.93
N LYS A 63 -9.21 0.93 -12.84
CA LYS A 63 -10.64 0.64 -12.76
C LYS A 63 -11.42 1.48 -13.76
N SER A 64 -11.12 2.77 -13.88
CA SER A 64 -11.75 3.67 -14.84
C SER A 64 -11.45 3.26 -16.27
N ALA A 65 -10.20 2.92 -16.59
CA ALA A 65 -9.80 2.41 -17.89
C ALA A 65 -10.52 1.10 -18.24
N THR A 66 -10.65 0.19 -17.27
CA THR A 66 -11.36 -1.07 -17.45
C THR A 66 -12.84 -0.83 -17.75
N PHE A 67 -13.50 0.07 -17.01
CA PHE A 67 -14.90 0.42 -17.28
C PHE A 67 -15.08 1.12 -18.63
N ALA A 68 -14.15 1.96 -19.05
CA ALA A 68 -14.19 2.57 -20.38
C ALA A 68 -14.10 1.52 -21.50
N LEU A 69 -13.26 0.49 -21.32
CA LEU A 69 -13.15 -0.62 -22.29
C LEU A 69 -14.39 -1.52 -22.31
N LEU A 70 -15.04 -1.69 -21.15
CA LEU A 70 -16.26 -2.50 -21.02
C LEU A 70 -17.54 -1.70 -21.23
N ASP A 71 -17.44 -0.41 -21.57
CA ASP A 71 -18.60 0.44 -21.81
C ASP A 71 -19.43 -0.16 -22.97
N PRO A 72 -20.72 -0.49 -22.74
CA PRO A 72 -21.60 -1.06 -23.76
C PRO A 72 -21.62 -0.26 -25.07
N TYR A 73 -21.44 1.07 -25.02
CA TYR A 73 -21.38 1.90 -26.21
C TYR A 73 -20.10 1.68 -27.01
N HIS A 74 -18.95 1.55 -26.33
CA HIS A 74 -17.69 1.20 -26.97
C HIS A 74 -17.76 -0.21 -27.55
N LEU A 75 -18.29 -1.17 -26.79
CA LEU A 75 -18.45 -2.55 -27.22
C LEU A 75 -19.43 -2.69 -28.38
N SER A 76 -20.55 -1.95 -28.41
CA SER A 76 -21.49 -1.99 -29.54
C SER A 76 -20.88 -1.39 -30.79
N ASN A 77 -20.13 -0.28 -30.67
CA ASN A 77 -19.42 0.30 -31.81
C ASN A 77 -18.33 -0.64 -32.34
N LEU A 78 -17.60 -1.31 -31.45
CA LEU A 78 -16.62 -2.33 -31.83
C LEU A 78 -17.30 -3.52 -32.52
N ALA A 79 -18.40 -4.04 -31.97
CA ALA A 79 -19.18 -5.12 -32.56
C ALA A 79 -19.74 -4.74 -33.94
N VAL A 80 -20.31 -3.54 -34.09
CA VAL A 80 -20.80 -3.03 -35.38
C VAL A 80 -19.65 -2.86 -36.38
N SER A 81 -18.49 -2.35 -35.94
CA SER A 81 -17.31 -2.22 -36.80
C SER A 81 -16.72 -3.56 -37.26
N GLN A 82 -16.90 -4.62 -36.47
CA GLN A 82 -16.52 -6.00 -36.81
C GLN A 82 -17.65 -6.77 -37.52
N GLY A 83 -18.74 -6.10 -37.90
CA GLY A 83 -19.85 -6.70 -38.64
C GLY A 83 -20.81 -7.53 -37.80
N MET A 84 -20.73 -7.47 -36.46
CA MET A 84 -21.59 -8.15 -35.49
C MET A 84 -22.79 -7.30 -35.03
N GLY A 85 -23.19 -6.30 -35.82
CA GLY A 85 -24.37 -5.46 -35.53
C GLY A 85 -25.70 -6.15 -35.88
N PRO A 86 -26.83 -5.67 -35.33
CA PRO A 86 -28.16 -6.19 -35.68
C PRO A 86 -28.41 -5.99 -37.18
N SER A 87 -28.55 -7.10 -37.92
CA SER A 87 -28.83 -7.08 -39.35
C SER A 87 -30.22 -6.52 -39.61
N ALA A 88 -30.31 -5.44 -40.39
CA ALA A 88 -31.58 -4.74 -40.70
C ALA A 88 -32.61 -5.61 -41.43
N ALA A 89 -32.21 -6.76 -41.97
CA ALA A 89 -33.10 -7.75 -42.58
C ALA A 89 -32.62 -9.18 -42.25
N PRO A 90 -33.00 -9.74 -41.10
CA PRO A 90 -32.62 -11.10 -40.74
C PRO A 90 -33.38 -12.10 -41.62
N ARG A 91 -32.76 -12.55 -42.72
CA ARG A 91 -33.24 -13.69 -43.52
C ARG A 91 -32.93 -15.01 -42.78
N TYR A 92 -33.49 -15.23 -41.59
CA TYR A 92 -33.33 -16.50 -40.87
C TYR A 92 -34.41 -17.53 -41.20
N VAL A 93 -35.50 -17.11 -41.86
CA VAL A 93 -36.59 -18.03 -42.24
C VAL A 93 -37.09 -17.69 -43.64
N SER A 94 -36.59 -18.40 -44.66
CA SER A 94 -37.30 -18.52 -45.93
C SER A 94 -38.29 -19.67 -45.79
N ILE A 95 -39.56 -19.36 -45.47
CA ILE A 95 -40.62 -20.37 -45.54
C ILE A 95 -40.80 -20.68 -47.04
N PRO A 96 -40.57 -21.92 -47.49
CA PRO A 96 -40.76 -22.23 -48.89
C PRO A 96 -42.25 -22.15 -49.24
N THR A 97 -42.55 -21.55 -50.39
CA THR A 97 -43.91 -21.18 -50.83
C THR A 97 -44.91 -22.33 -50.85
N TRP A 98 -44.45 -23.58 -50.93
CA TRP A 98 -45.32 -24.76 -50.87
C TRP A 98 -45.89 -25.04 -49.48
N VAL A 99 -45.26 -24.57 -48.39
CA VAL A 99 -45.78 -24.68 -47.02
C VAL A 99 -46.88 -23.63 -46.75
N ALA A 100 -46.81 -22.48 -47.41
CA ALA A 100 -47.86 -21.46 -47.33
C ALA A 100 -49.13 -21.82 -48.13
N ALA A 101 -49.00 -22.71 -49.11
CA ALA A 101 -50.10 -23.12 -49.98
C ALA A 101 -50.98 -24.25 -49.38
N SER A 102 -50.52 -24.96 -48.35
CA SER A 102 -51.27 -26.05 -47.71
C SER A 102 -52.27 -25.60 -46.64
N HIS A 103 -52.48 -24.28 -46.48
CA HIS A 103 -53.37 -23.69 -45.48
C HIS A 103 -54.55 -22.91 -46.08
N PHE A 104 -54.90 -23.18 -47.34
CA PHE A 104 -56.16 -22.77 -47.95
C PHE A 104 -56.99 -23.99 -48.37
#